data_AF-A0A820JXD0-F1
#
_entry.id   AF-A0A820JXD0-F1
#
_cell.length_a   1.000
_cell.length_b   1.000
_cell.length_c   1.000
_cell.angle_alpha   90.00
_cell.angle_beta   90.00
_cell.angle_gamma   90.00
#
_symmetry.space_group_name_H-M   'P 1'
#
loop_
_entity.id
_entity.type
_entity.pdbx_description
1 polymer ?
#
loop_
_entity_poly.entity_id
_entity_poly.type
_entity_poly.pdbx_seq_one_letter_code
_entity_poly.pdbx_strand_id
1 'polypeptide(L)'
;MFTVCIILYLLSYIQGVSSSTTQTKPKLTIDEFFDYTTFPLLSFSPDDKYLLYQTQIPSWNTSVFENILWIYNIKQQKKTIIT
;
A
#
# COMPACT_ATOMS: atom_id res chain seq x y z
N MET A 1 17.06 15.44 -48.03
CA MET A 1 16.93 16.29 -46.81
C MET A 1 15.46 16.49 -46.42
N PHE A 2 14.59 16.98 -47.33
CA PHE A 2 13.14 17.12 -47.09
C PHE A 2 12.40 15.83 -46.70
N THR A 3 12.73 14.71 -47.35
CA THR A 3 12.13 13.40 -47.07
C THR A 3 12.46 12.87 -45.67
N VAL A 4 13.65 13.17 -45.15
CA VAL A 4 14.07 12.75 -43.81
C VAL A 4 13.29 13.52 -42.74
N CYS A 5 13.04 14.82 -42.94
CA CYS A 5 12.25 15.64 -42.01
C CYS A 5 10.78 15.20 -41.93
N ILE A 6 10.19 14.80 -43.06
CA ILE A 6 8.80 14.29 -43.10
C ILE A 6 8.68 12.97 -42.32
N ILE A 7 9.66 12.07 -42.48
CA ILE A 7 9.69 10.80 -41.75
C ILE A 7 9.83 11.04 -40.24
N LEU A 8 10.71 11.96 -39.83
CA LEU A 8 10.88 12.32 -38.41
C LEU A 8 9.61 12.95 -37.81
N TYR A 9 8.90 13.78 -38.57
CA TYR A 9 7.64 14.40 -38.16
C TYR A 9 6.50 13.37 -38.02
N LEU A 10 6.46 12.36 -38.88
CA LEU A 10 5.51 11.25 -38.76
C LEU A 10 5.82 10.34 -37.56
N LEU A 11 7.10 10.06 -37.28
CA LEU A 11 7.50 9.24 -36.12
C LEU A 11 7.17 9.90 -34.77
N SER A 12 7.21 11.23 -34.67
CA SER A 12 6.86 11.93 -33.42
C SER A 12 5.36 11.88 -33.11
N TYR A 13 4.50 11.80 -34.13
CA TYR A 13 3.04 11.71 -33.96
C TYR A 13 2.58 10.36 -33.37
N ILE A 14 3.35 9.30 -33.59
CA ILE A 14 3.01 7.93 -33.15
C ILE A 14 3.26 7.73 -31.64
N GLN A 15 4.09 8.57 -31.00
CA GLN A 15 4.44 8.44 -29.58
C GLN A 15 3.38 9.01 -28.62
N GLY A 16 2.33 9.67 -29.15
CA GLY A 16 1.29 10.33 -28.37
C GLY A 16 0.18 9.42 -27.82
N VAL A 17 0.14 8.14 -28.19
CA VAL A 17 -0.85 7.19 -27.66
C VAL A 17 -0.38 6.69 -26.30
N SER A 18 -0.60 7.51 -25.28
CA SER A 18 -0.51 7.06 -23.88
C SER A 18 -1.60 6.01 -23.66
N SER A 19 -1.20 4.75 -23.54
CA SER A 19 -2.08 3.66 -23.10
C SER A 19 -2.57 4.00 -21.70
N SER A 20 -3.74 4.63 -21.59
CA SER A 20 -4.45 4.72 -20.31
C SER A 20 -4.79 3.29 -19.93
N THR A 21 -3.95 2.67 -19.11
CA THR A 21 -4.24 1.36 -18.54
C THR A 21 -5.45 1.60 -17.65
N THR A 22 -6.64 1.26 -18.13
CA THR A 22 -7.84 1.22 -17.30
C THR A 22 -7.60 0.13 -16.27
N GLN A 23 -7.02 0.52 -15.14
CA GLN A 23 -6.77 -0.36 -14.02
C GLN A 23 -8.13 -0.63 -13.40
N THR A 24 -8.82 -1.65 -13.93
CA THR A 24 -10.12 -2.06 -13.42
C THR A 24 -9.92 -2.48 -11.97
N LYS A 25 -10.65 -1.82 -11.05
CA LYS A 25 -10.61 -2.17 -9.63
C LYS A 25 -10.89 -3.68 -9.49
N PRO A 26 -10.06 -4.44 -8.75
CA PRO A 26 -10.34 -5.85 -8.50
C PRO A 26 -11.72 -6.01 -7.85
N LYS A 27 -12.42 -7.09 -8.21
CA LYS A 27 -13.73 -7.40 -7.64
C LYS A 27 -13.53 -7.80 -6.18
N LEU A 28 -14.14 -7.04 -5.26
CA LEU A 28 -14.11 -7.31 -3.83
C LEU A 28 -14.85 -8.62 -3.52
N THR A 29 -14.19 -9.57 -2.87
CA THR A 29 -14.82 -10.80 -2.37
C THR A 29 -15.37 -10.58 -0.96
N ILE A 30 -16.22 -11.50 -0.49
CA ILE A 30 -16.76 -11.41 0.87
C ILE A 30 -15.65 -11.60 1.92
N ASP A 31 -14.71 -12.50 1.66
CA ASP A 31 -13.58 -12.77 2.54
C ASP A 31 -12.71 -11.51 2.66
N GLU A 32 -12.39 -10.86 1.52
CA GLU A 32 -11.61 -9.63 1.48
C GLU A 32 -12.35 -8.44 2.13
N PHE A 33 -13.68 -8.42 2.09
CA PHE A 33 -14.47 -7.41 2.80
C PHE A 33 -14.32 -7.53 4.32
N PHE A 34 -14.19 -8.75 4.84
CA PHE A 34 -14.02 -9.02 6.26
C PHE A 34 -12.55 -9.09 6.70
N ASP A 35 -11.59 -9.08 5.77
CA ASP A 35 -10.16 -8.95 6.05
C ASP A 35 -9.75 -7.50 6.36
N TYR A 36 -10.21 -7.00 7.51
CA TYR A 36 -9.86 -5.66 7.99
C TYR A 36 -8.83 -5.71 9.13
N THR A 37 -8.06 -4.63 9.28
CA THR A 37 -7.17 -4.43 10.44
C THR A 37 -7.72 -3.32 11.31
N THR A 38 -7.87 -3.58 12.62
CA THR A 38 -8.16 -2.53 13.61
C THR A 38 -6.94 -2.20 14.44
N PHE A 39 -6.96 -1.02 15.05
CA PHE A 39 -5.88 -0.49 15.87
C PHE A 39 -6.39 -0.21 17.28
N PRO A 40 -6.64 -1.25 18.11
CA PRO A 40 -7.27 -1.07 19.42
C PRO A 40 -6.39 -0.35 20.44
N LEU A 41 -5.08 -0.26 20.21
CA LEU A 41 -4.13 0.42 21.08
C LEU A 41 -3.20 1.31 20.27
N LEU A 42 -3.00 2.53 20.75
CA LEU A 42 -2.04 3.48 20.22
C LEU A 42 -1.48 4.34 21.37
N SER A 43 -0.16 4.35 21.55
CA SER A 43 0.51 5.13 22.59
C SER A 43 1.88 5.60 22.12
N PHE A 44 2.17 6.88 22.33
CA PHE A 44 3.53 7.40 22.13
C PHE A 44 4.41 7.11 23.35
N SER A 45 5.71 7.00 23.13
CA SER A 45 6.68 7.02 24.21
C SER A 45 6.76 8.44 24.81
N PRO A 46 7.13 8.59 26.09
CA PRO A 46 7.23 9.91 26.72
C PRO A 46 8.19 10.89 26.05
N ASP A 47 9.11 10.38 25.22
CA ASP A 47 10.09 11.15 24.46
C ASP A 47 9.72 11.34 22.98
N ASP A 48 8.51 10.94 22.57
CA ASP A 48 7.96 11.06 21.22
C ASP A 48 8.83 10.41 20.11
N LYS A 49 9.71 9.47 20.46
CA LYS A 49 10.57 8.77 19.48
C LYS A 49 9.94 7.47 18.98
N TYR A 50 9.06 6.88 19.78
CA TYR A 50 8.46 5.58 19.52
C TYR A 50 6.94 5.66 19.60
N LEU A 51 6.29 4.86 18.76
CA LEU A 51 4.86 4.61 18.77
C LEU A 51 4.65 3.13 19.06
N LEU A 52 4.04 2.82 20.20
CA LEU A 52 3.51 1.51 20.50
C LEU A 52 2.09 1.44 19.94
N TYR A 53 1.81 0.46 19.10
CA TYR A 53 0.44 0.21 18.62
C TYR A 53 0.16 -1.27 18.48
N GLN A 54 -1.09 -1.64 18.68
CA GLN A 54 -1.57 -3.01 18.48
C GLN A 54 -2.39 -3.04 17.20
N THR A 55 -2.20 -4.07 16.39
CA THR A 55 -3.09 -4.40 15.28
C THR A 55 -3.91 -5.62 15.65
N GLN A 56 -5.18 -5.62 15.30
CA GLN A 56 -6.04 -6.79 15.41
C GLN A 56 -6.60 -7.17 14.04
N ILE A 57 -6.43 -8.43 13.67
CA ILE A 57 -6.76 -8.98 12.35
C ILE A 57 -7.60 -10.25 12.55
N PRO A 58 -8.72 -10.42 11.83
CA PRO A 58 -9.46 -11.67 11.87
C PRO A 58 -8.66 -12.79 11.20
N SER A 59 -8.63 -13.97 11.83
CA SER A 59 -7.98 -15.16 11.30
C SER A 59 -9.03 -16.21 10.97
N TRP A 60 -9.26 -16.43 9.67
CA TRP A 60 -10.23 -17.41 9.18
C TRP A 60 -9.86 -18.84 9.54
N ASN A 61 -8.56 -19.15 9.56
CA ASN A 61 -8.05 -20.49 9.85
C ASN A 61 -8.34 -20.91 11.30
N THR A 62 -8.24 -19.96 12.24
CA THR A 62 -8.38 -20.23 13.67
C THR A 62 -9.70 -19.72 14.23
N SER A 63 -10.51 -19.01 13.43
CA SER A 63 -11.78 -18.39 13.83
C SER A 63 -11.67 -17.46 15.04
N VAL A 64 -10.52 -16.79 15.20
CA VAL A 64 -10.26 -15.82 16.27
C VAL A 64 -9.64 -14.54 15.72
N PHE A 65 -9.63 -13.49 16.54
CA PHE A 65 -8.89 -12.26 16.24
C PHE A 65 -7.45 -12.36 16.76
N GLU A 66 -6.49 -12.28 15.84
CA GLU A 66 -5.07 -12.24 16.15
C GLU A 66 -4.65 -10.82 16.49
N ASN A 67 -3.97 -10.66 17.63
CA ASN A 67 -3.48 -9.37 18.11
C ASN A 67 -1.96 -9.37 18.01
N ILE A 68 -1.41 -8.36 17.33
CA ILE A 68 0.03 -8.21 17.14
C ILE A 68 0.44 -6.86 17.69
N LEU A 69 1.47 -6.85 18.52
CA LEU A 69 2.00 -5.64 19.15
C LEU A 69 3.26 -5.15 18.43
N TRP A 70 3.28 -3.86 18.12
CA TRP A 70 4.32 -3.22 17.33
C TRP A 70 4.93 -2.04 18.08
N ILE A 71 6.24 -1.89 17.99
CA ILE A 71 6.93 -0.62 18.20
C ILE A 71 7.35 -0.05 16.85
N TYR A 72 7.02 1.20 16.61
CA TYR A 72 7.48 1.97 15.48
C TYR A 72 8.41 3.09 15.93
N ASN A 73 9.63 3.11 15.40
CA ASN A 73 10.56 4.20 15.56
C ASN A 73 10.24 5.28 14.51
N ILE A 74 9.82 6.45 14.97
CA ILE A 74 9.31 7.53 14.11
C ILE A 74 10.42 8.10 13.22
N LYS A 75 11.61 8.31 13.79
CA LYS A 75 12.75 8.88 13.05
C LYS A 75 13.30 7.93 11.99
N GLN A 76 13.40 6.65 12.32
CA GLN A 76 13.95 5.62 11.44
C GLN A 76 12.91 5.01 10.50
N GLN A 77 11.63 5.32 10.70
CA GLN A 77 10.50 4.70 10.01
C GLN A 77 10.53 3.17 10.07
N LYS A 78 10.99 2.63 11.20
CA LYS A 78 11.21 1.19 11.38
C LYS A 78 10.19 0.63 12.34
N LYS A 79 9.42 -0.38 11.88
CA LYS A 79 8.53 -1.18 12.74
C LYS A 79 9.23 -2.43 13.26
N THR A 80 8.91 -2.85 14.47
CA THR A 80 9.41 -4.08 15.10
C THR A 80 8.26 -4.75 15.83
N ILE A 81 8.09 -6.06 15.58
CA ILE A 81 7.10 -6.90 16.25
C ILE A 81 7.63 -7.25 17.63
N ILE A 82 6.77 -7.17 18.64
CA ILE A 82 7.08 -7.59 20.00
C ILE A 82 6.49 -8.97 20.27
N THR A 83 5.26 -9.20 19.83
CA THR A 83 4.47 -10.43 20.01
C THR A 83 3.37 -10.42 18.95
#